data_AF-A0A250VP93-F1
#
_entry.id   AF-A0A250VP93-F1
#
_cell.length_a   1.000
_cell.length_b   1.000
_cell.length_c   1.000
_cell.angle_alpha   90.00
_cell.angle_beta   90.00
_cell.angle_gamma   90.00
#
_symmetry.space_group_name_H-M   'P 1'
#
loop_
_entity.id
_entity.type
_entity.pdbx_description
1 polymer ?
#
loop_
_entity_poly.entity_id
_entity_poly.type
_entity_poly.pdbx_seq_one_letter_code
_entity_poly.pdbx_strand_id
1 'polypeptide(L)'
;MDDSLSFESFLAAARTAAQKAMDDHARGEYDEFALHGGVAFEKLAKAVLVSKNPAYLVEMRNGNSDMLLYLCGDVDLDAKKVRTVGASEAIARLRRMKVLPQDEQLDQLIALRNGTAHTTVGDEAKALLPTLAENVETLLKHIGQPMDAFWGRWTSAVNVAVDKERDEIQREVEIKIKQARHLFDDRFKGLPDGAKDGVLGVPPAENGRFWVGDMTVLNGDDVLLVMSQVKCPACTATAMMTLVPTDRMVPRPNFVPEGFICHLCGLNLQGREEMAACGELASVGRKLVSIPPLAEAYARRSAVRLGETRTG
;
A
#
# COMPACT_ATOMS: atom_id res chain seq x y z
N MET A 1 23.51 -18.19 -26.30
CA MET A 1 23.46 -17.11 -25.29
C MET A 1 22.57 -17.61 -24.17
N ASP A 2 22.96 -17.48 -22.90
CA ASP A 2 22.14 -17.91 -21.77
C ASP A 2 20.80 -17.15 -21.79
N ASP A 3 19.70 -17.89 -21.91
CA ASP A 3 18.34 -17.35 -21.93
C ASP A 3 18.03 -16.51 -20.68
N SER A 4 18.79 -16.69 -19.59
CA SER A 4 18.67 -15.94 -18.34
C SER A 4 18.99 -14.44 -18.48
N LEU A 5 19.78 -14.04 -19.49
CA LEU A 5 20.12 -12.63 -19.77
C LEU A 5 19.31 -12.02 -20.93
N SER A 6 18.29 -12.72 -21.40
CA SER A 6 17.40 -12.23 -22.45
C SER A 6 16.47 -11.11 -21.97
N PHE A 7 15.96 -10.34 -22.93
CA PHE A 7 14.89 -9.37 -22.70
C PHE A 7 13.70 -10.00 -21.96
N GLU A 8 13.24 -11.16 -22.43
CA GLU A 8 12.08 -11.86 -21.87
C GLU A 8 12.31 -12.32 -20.43
N SER A 9 13.50 -12.86 -20.13
CA SER A 9 13.88 -13.25 -18.76
C SER A 9 13.86 -12.04 -17.82
N PHE A 10 14.48 -10.92 -18.21
CA PHE A 10 14.47 -9.72 -17.39
C PHE A 10 13.08 -9.13 -17.21
N LEU A 11 12.26 -9.09 -18.26
CA LEU A 11 10.89 -8.58 -18.19
C LEU A 11 10.01 -9.45 -17.30
N ALA A 12 10.09 -10.78 -17.41
CA ALA A 12 9.35 -11.71 -16.56
C ALA A 12 9.78 -11.59 -15.08
N ALA A 13 11.08 -11.47 -14.82
CA ALA A 13 11.60 -11.25 -13.47
C ALA A 13 11.15 -9.89 -12.89
N ALA A 14 11.13 -8.84 -13.72
CA ALA A 14 10.64 -7.52 -13.34
C ALA A 14 9.16 -7.56 -12.94
N ARG A 15 8.31 -8.22 -13.74
CA ARG A 15 6.88 -8.41 -13.43
C ARG A 15 6.67 -9.14 -12.11
N THR A 16 7.41 -10.23 -11.90
CA THR A 16 7.32 -11.02 -10.66
C THR A 16 7.70 -10.17 -9.44
N ALA A 17 8.79 -9.41 -9.53
CA ALA A 17 9.22 -8.53 -8.43
C ALA A 17 8.25 -7.37 -8.21
N ALA A 18 7.68 -6.79 -9.28
CA ALA A 18 6.69 -5.72 -9.19
C ALA A 18 5.41 -6.18 -8.49
N GLN A 19 4.95 -7.40 -8.77
CA GLN A 19 3.81 -7.99 -8.07
C GLN A 19 4.07 -8.16 -6.58
N LYS A 20 5.26 -8.66 -6.20
CA LYS A 20 5.67 -8.77 -4.79
C LYS A 20 5.71 -7.41 -4.10
N ALA A 21 6.33 -6.40 -4.74
CA ALA A 21 6.37 -5.05 -4.19
C ALA A 21 4.97 -4.52 -3.89
N MET A 22 4.02 -4.71 -4.81
CA MET A 22 2.62 -4.30 -4.57
C MET A 22 1.95 -5.08 -3.43
N ASP A 23 2.23 -6.37 -3.29
CA ASP A 23 1.72 -7.17 -2.18
C ASP A 23 2.29 -6.67 -0.84
N ASP A 24 3.58 -6.34 -0.78
CA ASP A 24 4.24 -5.85 0.44
C ASP A 24 3.73 -4.46 0.83
N HIS A 25 3.59 -3.56 -0.16
CA HIS A 25 2.99 -2.26 0.06
C HIS A 25 1.55 -2.38 0.57
N ALA A 26 0.76 -3.32 0.03
CA ALA A 26 -0.60 -3.56 0.49
C ALA A 26 -0.66 -4.04 1.95
N ARG A 27 0.37 -4.75 2.41
CA ARG A 27 0.49 -5.25 3.80
C ARG A 27 1.14 -4.24 4.75
N GLY A 28 1.62 -3.10 4.24
CA GLY A 28 2.37 -2.11 5.02
C GLY A 28 3.81 -2.53 5.32
N GLU A 29 4.34 -3.51 4.59
CA GLU A 29 5.73 -3.98 4.69
C GLU A 29 6.63 -3.11 3.80
N TYR A 30 6.80 -1.83 4.17
CA TYR A 30 7.39 -0.83 3.28
C TYR A 30 8.88 -1.04 2.97
N ASP A 31 9.64 -1.67 3.88
CA ASP A 31 11.04 -2.03 3.65
C ASP A 31 11.15 -3.12 2.55
N GLU A 32 10.27 -4.12 2.61
CA GLU A 32 10.19 -5.19 1.58
C GLU A 32 9.66 -4.62 0.26
N PHE A 33 8.71 -3.68 0.31
CA PHE A 33 8.29 -2.92 -0.86
C PHE A 33 9.47 -2.20 -1.52
N ALA A 34 10.30 -1.50 -0.75
CA ALA A 34 11.47 -0.79 -1.30
C ALA A 34 12.47 -1.77 -1.93
N LEU A 35 12.71 -2.92 -1.28
CA LEU A 35 13.57 -3.98 -1.80
C LEU A 35 13.02 -4.55 -3.12
N HIS A 36 11.78 -5.06 -3.14
CA HIS A 36 11.19 -5.67 -4.32
C HIS A 36 10.91 -4.65 -5.43
N GLY A 37 10.52 -3.42 -5.09
CA GLY A 37 10.32 -2.32 -6.02
C GLY A 37 11.62 -1.93 -6.73
N GLY A 38 12.71 -1.79 -5.97
CA GLY A 38 14.04 -1.54 -6.54
C GLY A 38 14.54 -2.70 -7.42
N VAL A 39 14.28 -3.95 -7.03
CA VAL A 39 14.59 -5.13 -7.86
C VAL A 39 13.76 -5.14 -9.15
N ALA A 40 12.46 -4.87 -9.06
CA ALA A 40 11.57 -4.79 -10.21
C ALA A 40 12.08 -3.76 -11.22
N PHE A 41 12.42 -2.57 -10.72
CA PHE A 41 12.96 -1.49 -11.54
C PHE A 41 14.31 -1.87 -12.17
N GLU A 42 15.25 -2.45 -11.39
CA GLU A 42 16.54 -2.92 -11.92
C GLU A 42 16.36 -3.91 -13.06
N LYS A 43 15.48 -4.91 -12.89
CA LYS A 43 15.22 -5.94 -13.89
C LYS A 43 14.59 -5.33 -15.13
N LEU A 44 13.63 -4.41 -14.98
CA LEU A 44 13.02 -3.73 -16.12
C LEU A 44 14.04 -2.86 -16.86
N ALA A 45 14.85 -2.09 -16.13
CA ALA A 45 15.93 -1.29 -16.71
C ALA A 45 16.89 -2.16 -17.55
N LYS A 46 17.28 -3.32 -17.04
CA LYS A 46 18.09 -4.30 -17.78
C LYS A 46 17.38 -4.83 -19.01
N ALA A 47 16.09 -5.13 -18.94
CA ALA A 47 15.31 -5.51 -20.13
C ALA A 47 15.38 -4.42 -21.20
N VAL A 48 15.19 -3.15 -20.81
CA VAL A 48 15.31 -2.03 -21.76
C VAL A 48 16.71 -1.97 -22.38
N LEU A 49 17.78 -2.12 -21.58
CA LEU A 49 19.15 -2.14 -22.10
C LEU A 49 19.37 -3.29 -23.11
N VAL A 50 18.96 -4.50 -22.78
CA VAL A 50 19.10 -5.68 -23.65
C VAL A 50 18.31 -5.54 -24.94
N SER A 51 17.12 -4.94 -24.89
CA SER A 51 16.30 -4.71 -26.10
C SER A 51 16.97 -3.76 -27.10
N LYS A 52 17.94 -2.95 -26.66
CA LYS A 52 18.79 -2.14 -27.55
C LYS A 52 20.04 -2.90 -27.97
N ASN A 53 20.80 -3.41 -27.00
CA ASN A 53 22.02 -4.18 -27.25
C ASN A 53 22.43 -4.93 -25.97
N PRO A 54 22.62 -6.27 -25.99
CA PRO A 54 23.09 -7.03 -24.84
C PRO A 54 24.39 -6.50 -24.22
N ALA A 55 25.30 -5.91 -25.00
CA ALA A 55 26.56 -5.32 -24.53
C ALA A 55 26.34 -4.18 -23.51
N TYR A 56 25.15 -3.58 -23.47
CA TYR A 56 24.81 -2.58 -22.45
C TYR A 56 24.62 -3.17 -21.05
N LEU A 57 24.68 -4.49 -20.88
CA LEU A 57 24.77 -5.12 -19.56
C LEU A 57 26.18 -5.24 -19.01
N VAL A 58 27.22 -5.02 -19.84
CA VAL A 58 28.62 -5.20 -19.44
C VAL A 58 28.96 -4.26 -18.29
N GLU A 59 29.41 -4.83 -17.19
CA GLU A 59 30.05 -4.10 -16.10
C GLU A 59 31.53 -3.88 -16.44
N MET A 60 31.88 -2.65 -16.77
CA MET A 60 33.26 -2.30 -17.16
C MET A 60 34.21 -2.14 -15.95
N ARG A 61 33.68 -2.15 -14.72
CA ARG A 61 34.54 -2.15 -13.52
C ARG A 61 35.39 -3.41 -13.52
N ASN A 62 36.69 -3.25 -13.30
CA ASN A 62 37.70 -4.31 -13.27
C ASN A 62 38.06 -4.95 -14.62
N GLY A 63 37.74 -4.32 -15.76
CA GLY A 63 38.28 -4.73 -17.06
C GLY A 63 37.78 -6.07 -17.59
N ASN A 64 36.50 -6.40 -17.35
CA ASN A 64 35.90 -7.69 -17.72
C ASN A 64 35.59 -7.78 -19.24
N SER A 65 36.63 -7.85 -20.08
CA SER A 65 36.52 -8.03 -21.53
C SER A 65 35.80 -9.33 -21.90
N ASP A 66 35.93 -10.37 -21.09
CA ASP A 66 35.32 -11.67 -21.33
C ASP A 66 33.78 -11.59 -21.31
N MET A 67 33.23 -10.73 -20.44
CA MET A 67 31.79 -10.49 -20.39
C MET A 67 31.26 -9.81 -21.66
N LEU A 68 32.06 -8.94 -22.28
CA LEU A 68 31.70 -8.34 -23.57
C LEU A 68 31.69 -9.39 -24.67
N LEU A 69 32.75 -10.21 -24.76
CA LEU A 69 32.83 -11.30 -25.75
C LEU A 69 31.69 -12.31 -25.57
N TYR A 70 31.33 -12.63 -24.31
CA TYR A 70 30.22 -13.51 -24.00
C TYR A 70 28.87 -12.95 -24.47
N LEU A 71 28.60 -11.67 -24.22
CA LEU A 71 27.36 -11.01 -24.67
C LEU A 71 27.30 -10.81 -26.18
N CYS A 72 28.45 -10.84 -26.87
CA CYS A 72 28.53 -10.90 -28.33
C CYS A 72 28.38 -12.32 -28.90
N GLY A 73 28.47 -13.36 -28.05
CA GLY A 73 28.37 -14.76 -28.45
C GLY A 73 29.68 -15.40 -28.89
N ASP A 74 30.81 -14.75 -28.62
CA ASP A 74 32.14 -15.19 -29.08
C ASP A 74 32.83 -16.16 -28.09
N VAL A 75 32.43 -16.15 -26.81
CA VAL A 75 32.96 -17.03 -25.77
C VAL A 75 31.85 -17.54 -24.85
N ASP A 76 32.05 -18.71 -24.26
CA ASP A 76 31.21 -19.22 -23.17
C ASP A 76 31.82 -18.88 -21.81
N LEU A 77 30.97 -18.51 -20.85
CA LEU A 77 31.36 -18.23 -19.46
C LEU A 77 30.61 -19.14 -18.49
N ASP A 78 31.28 -19.51 -17.40
CA ASP A 78 30.62 -20.11 -16.24
C ASP A 78 29.58 -19.12 -15.69
N ALA A 79 28.34 -19.58 -15.48
CA ALA A 79 27.24 -18.81 -14.93
C ALA A 79 27.62 -18.07 -13.63
N LYS A 80 28.54 -18.62 -12.81
CA LYS A 80 29.03 -17.98 -11.58
C LYS A 80 29.88 -16.72 -11.82
N LYS A 81 30.48 -16.61 -13.01
CA LYS A 81 31.34 -15.49 -13.42
C LYS A 81 30.57 -14.40 -14.17
N VAL A 82 29.34 -14.68 -14.59
CA VAL A 82 28.48 -13.70 -15.25
C VAL A 82 28.11 -12.60 -14.25
N ARG A 83 28.59 -11.38 -14.52
CA ARG A 83 28.27 -10.17 -13.75
C ARG A 83 27.70 -9.14 -14.71
N THR A 84 26.58 -8.55 -14.32
CA THR A 84 25.90 -7.51 -15.08
C THR A 84 25.86 -6.24 -14.25
N VAL A 85 25.71 -5.09 -14.91
CA VAL A 85 25.54 -3.79 -14.24
C VAL A 85 24.49 -3.83 -13.12
N GLY A 86 24.73 -3.14 -12.02
CA GLY A 86 23.70 -2.96 -10.97
C GLY A 86 22.63 -1.93 -11.36
N ALA A 87 21.64 -1.74 -10.49
CA ALA A 87 20.53 -0.80 -10.68
C ALA A 87 21.00 0.64 -10.99
N SER A 88 21.89 1.21 -10.17
CA SER A 88 22.36 2.59 -10.33
C SER A 88 23.08 2.82 -11.67
N GLU A 89 23.89 1.86 -12.11
CA GLU A 89 24.59 1.95 -13.40
C GLU A 89 23.63 1.76 -14.57
N ALA A 90 22.64 0.86 -14.46
CA ALA A 90 21.60 0.71 -15.47
C ALA A 90 20.77 2.00 -15.64
N ILE A 91 20.37 2.63 -14.53
CA ILE A 91 19.68 3.93 -14.50
C ILE A 91 20.55 5.00 -15.16
N ALA A 92 21.82 5.11 -14.76
CA ALA A 92 22.73 6.10 -15.32
C ALA A 92 22.87 5.95 -16.85
N ARG A 93 22.93 4.72 -17.36
CA ARG A 93 22.94 4.45 -18.80
C ARG A 93 21.65 4.88 -19.48
N LEU A 94 20.49 4.50 -18.94
CA LEU A 94 19.18 4.90 -19.49
C LEU A 94 18.99 6.42 -19.51
N ARG A 95 19.46 7.13 -18.48
CA ARG A 95 19.48 8.60 -18.42
C ARG A 95 20.37 9.21 -19.49
N ARG A 96 21.60 8.70 -19.68
CA ARG A 96 22.50 9.15 -20.77
C ARG A 96 21.90 8.94 -22.15
N MET A 97 21.14 7.85 -22.33
CA MET A 97 20.41 7.56 -23.57
C MET A 97 19.10 8.34 -23.71
N LYS A 98 18.76 9.20 -22.74
CA LYS A 98 17.51 9.98 -22.69
C LYS A 98 16.24 9.12 -22.72
N VAL A 99 16.34 7.89 -22.22
CA VAL A 99 15.20 6.96 -22.07
C VAL A 99 14.47 7.19 -20.76
N LEU A 100 15.22 7.53 -19.71
CA LEU A 100 14.71 7.76 -18.36
C LEU A 100 15.08 9.19 -17.92
N PRO A 101 14.15 9.98 -17.34
CA PRO A 101 14.47 11.28 -16.79
C PRO A 101 15.27 11.18 -15.47
N GLN A 102 15.76 12.32 -15.00
CA GLN A 102 16.31 12.45 -13.65
C GLN A 102 15.17 12.49 -12.63
N ASP A 103 15.26 11.69 -11.58
CA ASP A 103 14.24 11.57 -10.54
C ASP A 103 14.93 11.18 -9.21
N GLU A 104 14.89 12.10 -8.24
CA GLU A 104 15.55 11.94 -6.94
C GLU A 104 14.83 10.93 -6.04
N GLN A 105 13.51 10.78 -6.17
CA GLN A 105 12.73 9.80 -5.42
C GLN A 105 13.01 8.38 -5.94
N LEU A 106 13.20 8.22 -7.25
CA LEU A 106 13.68 6.95 -7.80
C LEU A 106 15.09 6.64 -7.28
N ASP A 107 15.98 7.63 -7.24
CA ASP A 107 17.33 7.45 -6.71
C ASP A 107 17.28 7.05 -5.21
N GLN A 108 16.37 7.63 -4.43
CA GLN A 108 16.08 7.24 -3.05
C GLN A 108 15.58 5.79 -2.97
N LEU A 109 14.61 5.37 -3.79
CA LEU A 109 14.13 3.98 -3.82
C LEU A 109 15.28 2.98 -4.03
N ILE A 110 16.20 3.29 -4.95
CA ILE A 110 17.37 2.45 -5.22
C ILE A 110 18.36 2.46 -4.04
N ALA A 111 18.52 3.60 -3.35
CA ALA A 111 19.31 3.69 -2.13
C ALA A 111 18.70 2.86 -0.98
N LEU A 112 17.38 2.88 -0.82
CA LEU A 112 16.66 2.04 0.15
C LEU A 112 16.89 0.55 -0.15
N ARG A 113 16.73 0.14 -1.42
CA ARG A 113 17.01 -1.23 -1.87
C ARG A 113 18.45 -1.69 -1.56
N ASN A 114 19.42 -0.78 -1.63
CA ASN A 114 20.83 -1.10 -1.35
C ASN A 114 21.15 -1.12 0.15
N GLY A 115 20.18 -0.82 1.03
CA GLY A 115 20.38 -0.70 2.46
C GLY A 115 21.24 0.50 2.85
N THR A 116 21.40 1.50 1.97
CA THR A 116 22.27 2.66 2.21
C THR A 116 21.60 3.79 2.99
N ALA A 117 20.29 3.72 3.21
CA ALA A 117 19.55 4.64 4.08
C ALA A 117 19.28 3.95 5.42
N HIS A 118 19.93 4.41 6.49
CA HIS A 118 19.95 3.71 7.77
C HIS A 118 19.03 4.28 8.87
N THR A 119 18.10 5.21 8.59
CA THR A 119 17.48 5.96 9.70
C THR A 119 15.97 6.25 9.70
N THR A 120 15.18 6.07 8.63
CA THR A 120 13.73 6.44 8.65
C THR A 120 12.91 5.73 7.55
N VAL A 121 13.13 4.43 7.34
CA VAL A 121 12.73 3.73 6.10
C VAL A 121 11.21 3.54 5.92
N GLY A 122 10.46 3.37 7.01
CA GLY A 122 9.04 2.98 6.94
C GLY A 122 8.14 4.00 6.22
N ASP A 123 8.15 5.26 6.65
CA ASP A 123 7.27 6.29 6.10
C ASP A 123 7.76 6.82 4.74
N GLU A 124 9.08 6.84 4.51
CA GLU A 124 9.66 7.27 3.24
C GLU A 124 9.29 6.30 2.11
N ALA A 125 9.43 4.98 2.35
CA ALA A 125 9.12 3.97 1.34
C ALA A 125 7.64 3.93 0.97
N LYS A 126 6.72 4.20 1.91
CA LYS A 126 5.28 4.31 1.66
C LYS A 126 4.98 5.30 0.53
N ALA A 127 5.67 6.44 0.49
CA ALA A 127 5.40 7.50 -0.48
C ALA A 127 5.99 7.25 -1.88
N LEU A 128 6.80 6.20 -2.08
CA LEU A 128 7.53 5.96 -3.33
C LEU A 128 6.77 5.14 -4.37
N LEU A 129 5.55 4.66 -4.06
CA LEU A 129 4.74 3.89 -5.01
C LEU A 129 4.40 4.68 -6.29
N PRO A 130 3.91 5.94 -6.23
CA PRO A 130 3.71 6.77 -7.43
C PRO A 130 4.99 6.89 -8.26
N THR A 131 6.12 7.18 -7.62
CA THR A 131 7.42 7.31 -8.28
C THR A 131 7.83 6.04 -9.03
N LEU A 132 7.71 4.87 -8.37
CA LEU A 132 7.99 3.58 -9.01
C LEU A 132 7.08 3.37 -10.21
N ALA A 133 5.78 3.62 -10.06
CA ALA A 133 4.79 3.44 -11.11
C ALA A 133 5.05 4.31 -12.34
N GLU A 134 5.36 5.60 -12.15
CA GLU A 134 5.65 6.55 -13.23
C GLU A 134 6.92 6.18 -14.01
N ASN A 135 7.98 5.80 -13.29
CA ASN A 135 9.24 5.44 -13.93
C ASN A 135 9.14 4.07 -14.63
N VAL A 136 8.39 3.11 -14.07
CA VAL A 136 8.06 1.86 -14.76
C VAL A 136 7.25 2.13 -16.02
N GLU A 137 6.21 2.99 -15.95
CA GLU A 137 5.42 3.36 -17.13
C GLU A 137 6.32 3.96 -18.23
N THR A 138 7.25 4.83 -17.87
CA THR A 138 8.23 5.43 -18.80
C THR A 138 9.04 4.36 -19.53
N LEU A 139 9.57 3.38 -18.80
CA LEU A 139 10.34 2.28 -19.39
C LEU A 139 9.47 1.36 -20.25
N LEU A 140 8.25 1.03 -19.81
CA LEU A 140 7.31 0.19 -20.55
C LEU A 140 6.89 0.83 -21.88
N LYS A 141 6.57 2.14 -21.87
CA LYS A 141 6.30 2.94 -23.07
C LYS A 141 7.46 2.85 -24.05
N HIS A 142 8.71 2.92 -23.56
CA HIS A 142 9.90 2.85 -24.41
C HIS A 142 10.06 1.51 -25.14
N ILE A 143 9.67 0.39 -24.50
CA ILE A 143 9.75 -0.96 -25.09
C ILE A 143 8.41 -1.44 -25.67
N GLY A 144 7.40 -0.56 -25.77
CA GLY A 144 6.09 -0.88 -26.35
C GLY A 144 5.29 -1.92 -25.56
N GLN A 145 5.53 -2.05 -24.25
CA GLN A 145 4.80 -2.98 -23.40
C GLN A 145 3.61 -2.28 -22.73
N PRO A 146 2.41 -2.87 -22.75
CA PRO A 146 1.25 -2.24 -22.12
C PRO A 146 1.30 -2.41 -20.60
N MET A 147 0.81 -1.41 -19.86
CA MET A 147 0.86 -1.39 -18.39
C MET A 147 0.05 -2.53 -17.76
N ASP A 148 -1.07 -2.92 -18.37
CA ASP A 148 -1.93 -4.00 -17.89
C ASP A 148 -1.26 -5.37 -17.95
N ALA A 149 -0.51 -5.66 -19.02
CA ALA A 149 0.28 -6.88 -19.13
C ALA A 149 1.44 -6.94 -18.11
N PHE A 150 1.99 -5.79 -17.71
CA PHE A 150 3.07 -5.74 -16.73
C PHE A 150 2.55 -5.87 -15.29
N TRP A 151 1.59 -5.05 -14.91
CA TRP A 151 1.07 -4.96 -13.53
C TRP A 151 -0.02 -6.00 -13.23
N GLY A 152 -0.70 -6.53 -14.25
CA GLY A 152 -1.73 -7.55 -14.12
C GLY A 152 -2.86 -7.10 -13.19
N ARG A 153 -3.07 -7.84 -12.10
CA ARG A 153 -4.13 -7.52 -11.13
C ARG A 153 -3.96 -6.13 -10.50
N TRP A 154 -2.72 -5.64 -10.39
CA TRP A 154 -2.39 -4.39 -9.71
C TRP A 154 -2.58 -3.15 -10.57
N THR A 155 -2.87 -3.30 -11.86
CA THR A 155 -3.04 -2.19 -12.82
C THR A 155 -4.01 -1.13 -12.33
N SER A 156 -5.12 -1.53 -11.69
CA SER A 156 -6.11 -0.57 -11.21
C SER A 156 -5.55 0.34 -10.09
N ALA A 157 -4.71 -0.18 -9.20
CA ALA A 157 -4.08 0.60 -8.13
C ALA A 157 -2.96 1.48 -8.68
N VAL A 158 -2.17 0.95 -9.61
CA VAL A 158 -1.08 1.68 -10.27
C VAL A 158 -1.60 2.85 -11.11
N ASN A 159 -2.69 2.66 -11.86
CA ASN A 159 -3.31 3.75 -12.63
C ASN A 159 -3.76 4.90 -11.73
N VAL A 160 -4.19 4.61 -10.50
CA VAL A 160 -4.51 5.65 -9.51
C VAL A 160 -3.23 6.32 -9.01
N ALA A 161 -2.18 5.54 -8.74
CA ALA A 161 -0.90 6.06 -8.27
C ALA A 161 -0.24 7.07 -9.24
N VAL A 162 -0.41 6.89 -10.54
CA VAL A 162 0.13 7.81 -11.57
C VAL A 162 -0.84 8.92 -11.98
N ASP A 163 -2.06 8.93 -11.46
CA ASP A 163 -3.07 9.93 -11.78
C ASP A 163 -2.75 11.25 -11.05
N LYS A 164 -2.23 12.22 -11.82
CA LYS A 164 -1.83 13.55 -11.32
C LYS A 164 -2.98 14.54 -11.25
N GLU A 165 -4.16 14.22 -11.80
CA GLU A 165 -5.34 15.09 -11.72
C GLU A 165 -6.06 14.96 -10.37
N ARG A 166 -5.72 13.94 -9.59
CA ARG A 166 -6.27 13.69 -8.26
C ARG A 166 -5.48 14.37 -7.16
N ASP A 167 -6.21 14.77 -6.13
CA ASP A 167 -5.63 15.15 -4.86
C ASP A 167 -4.82 13.99 -4.25
N GLU A 168 -3.70 14.30 -3.59
CA GLU A 168 -2.76 13.30 -3.09
C GLU A 168 -3.41 12.38 -2.05
N ILE A 169 -4.23 12.93 -1.15
CA ILE A 169 -4.93 12.16 -0.12
C ILE A 169 -5.97 11.26 -0.77
N GLN A 170 -6.72 11.79 -1.75
CA GLN A 170 -7.69 10.98 -2.49
C GLN A 170 -7.03 9.80 -3.19
N ARG A 171 -5.88 10.03 -3.83
CA ARG A 171 -5.08 9.00 -4.47
C ARG A 171 -4.60 7.94 -3.48
N GLU A 172 -4.05 8.35 -2.34
CA GLU A 172 -3.61 7.42 -1.28
C GLU A 172 -4.77 6.54 -0.77
N VAL A 173 -5.92 7.14 -0.49
CA VAL A 173 -7.10 6.42 0.01
C VAL A 173 -7.61 5.42 -1.03
N GLU A 174 -7.68 5.80 -2.30
CA GLU A 174 -8.11 4.88 -3.36
C GLU A 174 -7.14 3.72 -3.59
N ILE A 175 -5.83 3.97 -3.49
CA ILE A 175 -4.81 2.91 -3.51
C ILE A 175 -5.05 1.93 -2.36
N LYS A 176 -5.20 2.43 -1.12
CA LYS A 176 -5.49 1.60 0.07
C LYS A 176 -6.75 0.75 -0.11
N ILE A 177 -7.82 1.33 -0.65
CA ILE A 177 -9.08 0.61 -0.90
C ILE A 177 -8.86 -0.52 -1.91
N LYS A 178 -8.16 -0.24 -3.02
CA LYS A 178 -7.87 -1.27 -4.04
C LYS A 178 -6.94 -2.36 -3.51
N GLN A 179 -5.92 -2.00 -2.73
CA GLN A 179 -5.03 -2.94 -2.05
C GLN A 179 -5.77 -3.85 -1.08
N ALA A 180 -6.61 -3.28 -0.22
CA ALA A 180 -7.42 -4.06 0.70
C ALA A 180 -8.39 -5.01 -0.03
N ARG A 181 -8.94 -4.59 -1.17
CA ARG A 181 -9.78 -5.46 -2.01
C ARG A 181 -8.99 -6.64 -2.57
N HIS A 182 -7.77 -6.42 -3.06
CA HIS A 182 -6.91 -7.50 -3.54
C HIS A 182 -6.53 -8.48 -2.42
N LEU A 183 -6.16 -7.99 -1.23
CA LEU A 183 -5.87 -8.84 -0.06
C LEU A 183 -7.09 -9.66 0.37
N PHE A 184 -8.28 -9.07 0.29
CA PHE A 184 -9.52 -9.77 0.54
C PHE A 184 -9.75 -10.88 -0.48
N ASP A 185 -9.66 -10.60 -1.78
CA ASP A 185 -9.86 -11.62 -2.81
C ASP A 185 -8.83 -12.76 -2.71
N ASP A 186 -7.58 -12.45 -2.35
CA ASP A 186 -6.53 -13.45 -2.13
C ASP A 186 -6.82 -14.38 -0.95
N ARG A 187 -7.39 -13.85 0.14
CA ARG A 187 -7.72 -14.65 1.32
C ARG A 187 -8.74 -15.76 1.01
N PHE A 188 -9.62 -15.53 0.03
CA PHE A 188 -10.64 -16.49 -0.37
C PHE A 188 -10.27 -17.30 -1.62
N LYS A 189 -9.08 -17.09 -2.18
CA LYS A 189 -8.61 -17.84 -3.34
C LYS A 189 -8.43 -19.32 -3.00
N GLY A 190 -9.07 -20.20 -3.77
CA GLY A 190 -9.01 -21.65 -3.57
C GLY A 190 -9.89 -22.20 -2.46
N LEU A 191 -10.71 -21.37 -1.82
CA LEU A 191 -11.76 -21.83 -0.91
C LEU A 191 -13.03 -22.26 -1.68
N PRO A 192 -13.90 -23.09 -1.08
CA PRO A 192 -15.16 -23.49 -1.70
C PRO A 192 -16.07 -22.30 -2.05
N ASP A 193 -16.86 -22.46 -3.12
CA ASP A 193 -17.89 -21.49 -3.49
C ASP A 193 -18.84 -21.24 -2.31
N GLY A 194 -19.17 -19.97 -2.07
CA GLY A 194 -19.98 -19.54 -0.93
C GLY A 194 -19.21 -19.25 0.37
N ALA A 195 -17.90 -19.57 0.46
CA ALA A 195 -17.09 -19.20 1.63
C ALA A 195 -17.03 -17.67 1.83
N LYS A 196 -16.95 -16.92 0.73
CA LYS A 196 -16.96 -15.46 0.71
C LYS A 196 -18.29 -14.90 1.23
N ASP A 197 -19.40 -15.44 0.75
CA ASP A 197 -20.75 -15.00 1.14
C ASP A 197 -21.05 -15.33 2.61
N GLY A 198 -20.56 -16.48 3.08
CA GLY A 198 -20.67 -16.88 4.48
C GLY A 198 -20.07 -15.85 5.43
N VAL A 199 -18.88 -15.33 5.14
CA VAL A 199 -18.21 -14.33 5.99
C VAL A 199 -18.83 -12.93 5.85
N LEU A 200 -19.27 -12.54 4.65
CA LEU A 200 -19.96 -11.26 4.44
C LEU A 200 -21.36 -11.23 5.09
N GLY A 201 -21.99 -12.40 5.22
CA GLY A 201 -23.30 -12.57 5.83
C GLY A 201 -23.31 -12.63 7.36
N VAL A 202 -22.16 -12.81 8.02
CA VAL A 202 -22.08 -12.80 9.49
C VAL A 202 -22.36 -11.39 10.00
N PRO A 203 -23.48 -11.15 10.71
CA PRO A 203 -23.67 -9.90 11.41
C PRO A 203 -22.60 -9.83 12.51
N PRO A 204 -21.95 -8.67 12.75
CA PRO A 204 -21.15 -8.52 13.96
C PRO A 204 -22.04 -8.85 15.16
N ALA A 205 -21.49 -9.55 16.16
CA ALA A 205 -22.21 -9.99 17.35
C ALA A 205 -23.16 -8.89 17.86
N GLU A 206 -24.38 -9.26 18.25
CA GLU A 206 -25.56 -8.41 18.52
C GLU A 206 -25.42 -7.35 19.64
N ASN A 207 -24.21 -6.89 19.94
CA ASN A 207 -23.94 -5.76 20.83
C ASN A 207 -24.19 -4.41 20.11
N GLY A 208 -25.39 -4.21 19.55
CA GLY A 208 -25.86 -2.93 19.02
C GLY A 208 -25.09 -2.38 17.80
N ARG A 209 -25.78 -1.60 16.95
CA ARG A 209 -25.13 -0.87 15.82
C ARG A 209 -24.10 0.17 16.27
N PHE A 210 -24.10 0.50 17.56
CA PHE A 210 -23.28 1.53 18.17
C PHE A 210 -22.78 1.04 19.51
N TRP A 211 -21.47 1.19 19.71
CA TRP A 211 -20.87 1.11 21.03
C TRP A 211 -20.43 2.52 21.41
N VAL A 212 -21.06 3.07 22.45
CA VAL A 212 -20.65 4.32 23.09
C VAL A 212 -20.00 3.91 24.40
N GLY A 213 -18.70 4.18 24.53
CA GLY A 213 -17.96 3.93 25.75
C GLY A 213 -16.99 5.06 26.02
N ASP A 214 -16.90 5.44 27.29
CA ASP A 214 -15.87 6.35 27.75
C ASP A 214 -14.54 5.59 27.77
N MET A 215 -13.53 6.14 27.11
CA MET A 215 -12.16 5.68 27.24
C MET A 215 -11.39 6.77 27.99
N THR A 216 -11.06 6.50 29.24
CA THR A 216 -10.16 7.36 30.00
C THR A 216 -8.76 7.15 29.44
N VAL A 217 -8.23 8.16 28.75
CA VAL A 217 -6.84 8.13 28.29
C VAL A 217 -5.96 8.38 29.51
N LEU A 218 -4.78 7.74 29.55
CA LEU A 218 -3.84 7.68 30.69
C LEU A 218 -3.47 9.04 31.34
N ASN A 219 -3.81 10.18 30.71
CA ASN A 219 -3.60 11.53 31.24
C ASN A 219 -4.78 12.14 32.01
N GLY A 220 -5.87 11.38 32.25
CA GLY A 220 -7.01 11.86 33.04
C GLY A 220 -8.03 12.69 32.26
N ASP A 221 -7.86 12.84 30.95
CA ASP A 221 -8.86 13.39 30.06
C ASP A 221 -9.84 12.29 29.61
N ASP A 222 -11.12 12.48 29.90
CA ASP A 222 -12.19 11.64 29.34
C ASP A 222 -12.33 11.96 27.85
N VAL A 223 -12.04 10.98 26.99
CA VAL A 223 -12.27 11.08 25.56
C VAL A 223 -13.53 10.30 25.21
N LEU A 224 -14.58 11.04 24.82
CA LEU A 224 -15.77 10.43 24.25
C LEU A 224 -15.45 9.91 22.85
N LEU A 225 -15.40 8.58 22.72
CA LEU A 225 -15.25 7.87 21.47
C LEU A 225 -16.57 7.18 21.14
N VAL A 226 -17.12 7.49 19.97
CA VAL A 226 -18.31 6.80 19.46
C VAL A 226 -17.86 5.83 18.37
N MET A 227 -18.17 4.55 18.54
CA MET A 227 -17.86 3.53 17.54
C MET A 227 -19.13 3.15 16.80
N SER A 228 -19.07 3.20 15.47
CA SER A 228 -20.18 2.88 14.59
C SER A 228 -19.80 1.75 13.64
N GLN A 229 -20.77 0.92 13.28
CA GLN A 229 -20.60 -0.12 12.27
C GLN A 229 -21.09 0.39 10.91
N VAL A 230 -20.22 0.30 9.89
CA VAL A 230 -20.50 0.74 8.52
C VAL A 230 -20.07 -0.33 7.52
N LYS A 231 -20.49 -0.21 6.26
CA LYS A 231 -20.04 -1.10 5.19
C LYS A 231 -18.65 -0.70 4.73
N CYS A 232 -17.77 -1.69 4.58
CA CYS A 232 -16.42 -1.45 4.09
C CYS A 232 -16.44 -1.15 2.58
N PRO A 233 -15.81 -0.06 2.12
CA PRO A 233 -15.78 0.29 0.70
C PRO A 233 -14.93 -0.69 -0.14
N ALA A 234 -14.00 -1.44 0.48
CA ALA A 234 -13.16 -2.41 -0.22
C ALA A 234 -13.82 -3.78 -0.39
N CYS A 235 -14.43 -4.32 0.68
CA CYS A 235 -14.94 -5.70 0.70
C CYS A 235 -16.42 -5.83 1.03
N THR A 236 -17.14 -4.73 1.32
CA THR A 236 -18.56 -4.69 1.72
C THR A 236 -18.91 -5.38 3.04
N ALA A 237 -17.92 -5.94 3.74
CA ALA A 237 -18.11 -6.46 5.10
C ALA A 237 -18.48 -5.34 6.07
N THR A 238 -19.04 -5.71 7.21
CA THR A 238 -19.23 -4.75 8.29
C THR A 238 -17.88 -4.40 8.91
N ALA A 239 -17.59 -3.12 9.00
CA ALA A 239 -16.34 -2.55 9.49
C ALA A 239 -16.63 -1.53 10.60
N MET A 240 -15.59 -1.19 11.34
CA MET A 240 -15.66 -0.34 12.50
C MET A 240 -15.16 1.05 12.14
N MET A 241 -15.94 2.06 12.52
CA MET A 241 -15.63 3.47 12.31
C MET A 241 -15.62 4.19 13.64
N THR A 242 -14.56 4.94 13.89
CA THR A 242 -14.41 5.78 15.08
C THR A 242 -14.85 7.19 14.75
N LEU A 243 -15.68 7.74 15.62
CA LEU A 243 -16.23 9.08 15.56
C LEU A 243 -15.77 9.87 16.77
N VAL A 244 -15.36 11.12 16.55
CA VAL A 244 -14.97 12.05 17.60
C VAL A 244 -15.87 13.29 17.59
N PRO A 245 -16.18 13.87 18.76
CA PRO A 245 -16.95 15.10 18.83
C PRO A 245 -16.15 16.28 18.25
N THR A 246 -16.80 17.14 17.46
CA THR A 246 -16.19 18.38 16.93
C THR A 246 -16.02 19.45 18.00
N ASP A 247 -16.94 19.47 18.98
CA ASP A 247 -16.93 20.38 20.12
C ASP A 247 -17.40 19.58 21.35
N ARG A 248 -16.52 19.45 22.36
CA ARG A 248 -16.82 18.67 23.56
C ARG A 248 -17.71 19.41 24.57
N MET A 249 -17.89 20.72 24.40
CA MET A 249 -18.55 21.59 25.38
C MET A 249 -20.06 21.73 25.14
N VAL A 250 -20.57 21.24 24.00
CA VAL A 250 -21.99 21.33 23.66
C VAL A 250 -22.75 20.07 24.09
N PRO A 251 -23.99 20.19 24.61
CA PRO A 251 -24.80 19.04 25.05
C PRO A 251 -25.12 18.01 23.96
N ARG A 252 -25.00 18.40 22.69
CA ARG A 252 -25.21 17.57 21.50
C ARG A 252 -24.09 17.84 20.50
N PRO A 253 -22.91 17.23 20.72
CA PRO A 253 -21.79 17.45 19.81
C PRO A 253 -22.09 16.85 18.44
N ASN A 254 -21.68 17.55 17.39
CA ASN A 254 -21.57 16.92 16.08
C ASN A 254 -20.39 15.94 16.13
N PHE A 255 -20.54 14.80 15.46
CA PHE A 255 -19.50 13.81 15.36
C PHE A 255 -18.93 13.79 13.95
N VAL A 256 -17.60 13.72 13.88
CA VAL A 256 -16.89 13.53 12.62
C VAL A 256 -16.13 12.21 12.64
N PRO A 257 -16.04 11.51 11.50
CA PRO A 257 -15.22 10.31 11.41
C PRO A 257 -13.74 10.66 11.58
N GLU A 258 -13.03 9.88 12.40
CA GLU A 258 -11.61 10.06 12.71
C GLU A 258 -10.78 8.82 12.34
N GLY A 259 -11.42 7.66 12.26
CA GLY A 259 -10.74 6.44 11.84
C GLY A 259 -11.71 5.38 11.35
N PHE A 260 -11.18 4.44 10.57
CA PHE A 260 -11.92 3.32 10.02
C PHE A 260 -11.01 2.09 9.96
N ILE A 261 -11.53 0.94 10.41
CA ILE A 261 -10.83 -0.34 10.31
C ILE A 261 -11.78 -1.45 9.88
N CYS A 262 -11.39 -2.21 8.86
CA CYS A 262 -12.05 -3.44 8.46
C CYS A 262 -11.20 -4.65 8.84
N HIS A 263 -11.65 -5.43 9.81
CA HIS A 263 -10.94 -6.65 10.23
C HIS A 263 -10.90 -7.74 9.15
N LEU A 264 -11.78 -7.66 8.15
CA LEU A 264 -11.86 -8.67 7.10
C LEU A 264 -10.85 -8.43 5.98
N CYS A 265 -10.78 -7.22 5.43
CA CYS A 265 -9.86 -6.90 4.33
C CYS A 265 -8.58 -6.18 4.78
N GLY A 266 -8.51 -5.72 6.04
CA GLY A 266 -7.38 -4.96 6.56
C GLY A 266 -7.38 -3.47 6.19
N LEU A 267 -8.40 -2.97 5.48
CA LEU A 267 -8.49 -1.54 5.17
C LEU A 267 -8.49 -0.71 6.47
N ASN A 268 -7.52 0.18 6.57
CA ASN A 268 -7.34 1.10 7.69
C ASN A 268 -7.19 2.53 7.15
N LEU A 269 -8.08 3.42 7.57
CA LEU A 269 -8.02 4.85 7.27
C LEU A 269 -7.94 5.62 8.58
N GLN A 270 -7.08 6.63 8.62
CA GLN A 270 -6.79 7.41 9.83
C GLN A 270 -6.82 8.90 9.54
N GLY A 271 -7.38 9.64 10.50
CA GLY A 271 -7.53 11.08 10.40
C GLY A 271 -8.69 11.51 9.51
N ARG A 272 -9.06 12.78 9.67
CA ARG A 272 -10.24 13.34 9.01
C ARG A 272 -10.10 13.47 7.50
N GLU A 273 -8.88 13.70 7.03
CA GLU A 273 -8.57 13.89 5.62
C GLU A 273 -8.79 12.59 4.83
N GLU A 274 -8.23 11.46 5.29
CA GLU A 274 -8.46 10.16 4.65
C GLU A 274 -9.94 9.75 4.70
N MET A 275 -10.60 10.01 5.83
CA MET A 275 -12.03 9.73 5.99
C MET A 275 -12.91 10.58 5.09
N ALA A 276 -12.54 11.84 4.83
CA ALA A 276 -13.24 12.73 3.92
C ALA A 276 -13.03 12.32 2.45
N ALA A 277 -11.81 11.93 2.10
CA ALA A 277 -11.47 11.40 0.78
C ALA A 277 -12.21 10.09 0.47
N CYS A 278 -12.51 9.28 1.48
CA CYS A 278 -13.37 8.11 1.36
C CYS A 278 -14.87 8.49 1.37
N GLY A 279 -15.34 9.18 0.32
CA GLY A 279 -16.62 9.89 0.27
C GLY A 279 -17.86 9.16 0.83
N GLU A 280 -17.95 7.82 0.69
CA GLU A 280 -19.04 7.03 1.29
C GLU A 280 -19.11 7.15 2.83
N LEU A 281 -17.94 7.18 3.50
CA LEU A 281 -17.80 7.25 4.95
C LEU A 281 -18.01 8.67 5.50
N ALA A 282 -17.64 9.70 4.72
CA ALA A 282 -17.80 11.11 5.09
C ALA A 282 -19.27 11.50 5.38
N SER A 283 -20.22 10.78 4.79
CA SER A 283 -21.66 11.03 4.95
C SER A 283 -22.26 10.49 6.25
N VAL A 284 -21.58 9.55 6.92
CA VAL A 284 -22.13 8.84 8.09
C VAL A 284 -22.15 9.73 9.34
N GLY A 285 -21.11 10.53 9.57
CA GLY A 285 -21.03 11.44 10.73
C GLY A 285 -22.16 12.47 10.79
N ARG A 286 -22.66 12.93 9.64
CA ARG A 286 -23.75 13.93 9.56
C ARG A 286 -25.13 13.36 9.89
N LYS A 287 -25.33 12.04 9.80
CA LYS A 287 -26.63 11.39 10.05
C LYS A 287 -26.83 10.99 11.51
N LEU A 288 -25.80 11.06 12.34
CA LEU A 288 -25.78 10.59 13.74
C LEU A 288 -26.46 11.54 14.76
N VAL A 289 -27.34 12.43 14.31
CA VAL A 289 -27.94 13.55 15.08
C VAL A 289 -28.91 13.12 16.20
N SER A 290 -29.03 11.83 16.54
CA SER A 290 -29.91 11.40 17.64
C SER A 290 -29.33 10.27 18.50
N ILE A 291 -28.16 10.49 19.09
CA ILE A 291 -27.80 9.76 20.31
C ILE A 291 -28.64 10.39 21.45
N PRO A 292 -29.35 9.61 22.29
CA PRO A 292 -30.02 10.14 23.48
C PRO A 292 -29.05 10.98 24.31
N PRO A 293 -29.53 12.00 25.05
CA PRO A 293 -28.65 12.89 25.78
C PRO A 293 -27.65 12.09 26.62
N LEU A 294 -26.35 12.37 26.46
CA LEU A 294 -25.27 11.81 27.29
C LEU A 294 -25.61 11.87 28.79
N ALA A 295 -26.40 12.86 29.21
CA ALA A 295 -26.96 12.99 30.55
C ALA A 295 -27.68 11.73 31.07
N GLU A 296 -28.43 10.98 30.25
CA GLU A 296 -29.11 9.75 30.69
C GLU A 296 -28.14 8.57 30.84
N ALA A 297 -27.08 8.51 30.01
CA ALA A 297 -26.03 7.51 30.14
C ALA A 297 -25.17 7.74 31.40
N TYR A 298 -24.84 9.01 31.71
CA TYR A 298 -24.16 9.41 32.93
C TYR A 298 -25.02 9.19 34.19
N ALA A 299 -26.33 9.48 34.13
CA ALA A 299 -27.24 9.29 35.26
C ALA A 299 -27.45 7.80 35.64
N ARG A 300 -27.38 6.87 34.68
CA ARG A 300 -27.49 5.44 34.97
C ARG A 300 -26.25 4.84 35.64
N ARG A 301 -25.06 5.43 35.47
CA ARG A 301 -23.81 4.93 36.09
C ARG A 301 -23.61 5.43 37.52
N SER A 302 -24.06 6.65 37.83
CA SER A 302 -24.01 7.21 39.19
C SER A 302 -25.02 6.57 40.16
N ALA A 303 -25.91 5.70 39.66
CA ALA A 303 -26.87 4.94 40.47
C ALA A 303 -26.34 3.57 40.96
N VAL A 304 -25.14 3.14 40.58
CA VAL A 304 -24.50 1.97 41.18
C VAL A 304 -23.84 2.41 42.49
N ARG A 305 -24.64 2.51 43.55
CA ARG A 305 -24.11 2.58 44.92
C ARG A 305 -23.47 1.23 45.24
N LEU A 306 -22.17 1.25 45.49
CA LEU A 306 -21.44 0.16 46.16
C LEU A 306 -22.25 -0.25 47.39
N GLY A 307 -22.75 -1.48 47.37
CA GLY A 307 -23.63 -2.03 48.40
C GLY A 307 -22.99 -1.94 49.77
N GLU A 308 -23.75 -1.42 50.72
CA GLU A 308 -23.49 -1.54 52.15
C GLU A 308 -23.29 -3.02 52.48
N THR A 309 -22.10 -3.35 52.99
CA THR A 309 -21.82 -4.64 53.60
C THR A 309 -22.73 -4.80 54.83
N ARG A 310 -23.73 -5.68 54.74
CA ARG A 310 -24.48 -6.15 55.91
C ARG A 310 -23.56 -6.98 56.79
N THR A 311 -23.18 -6.42 57.93
CA THR A 311 -22.79 -7.20 59.11
C THR A 311 -24.05 -7.62 59.85
N GLY A 312 -24.17 -8.92 60.11
CA GLY A 312 -25.25 -9.57 60.84
C GLY A 312 -25.12 -11.07 60.74
#